data_AF-A0A7V2SVV3-F1
#
_entry.id   AF-A0A7V2SVV3-F1
#
_cell.length_a   1.000
_cell.length_b   1.000
_cell.length_c   1.000
_cell.angle_alpha   90.00
_cell.angle_beta   90.00
_cell.angle_gamma   90.00
#
_symmetry.space_group_name_H-M   'P 1'
#
loop_
_entity.id
_entity.type
_entity.pdbx_description
1 polymer ?
#
loop_
_entity_poly.entity_id
_entity_poly.type
_entity_poly.pdbx_seq_one_letter_code
_entity_poly.pdbx_strand_id
1 'polypeptide(L)'
;LQHFQAIKCGNGEFPQRLKIIFTEITALIQQYKPDEVAIETVFLAKNANSAIKLGQARGAAICAAVAMDLPVYEYAPKAIKQSVVGKGAATKEQVQYMIKLLLNISENVQEDAADALAVAICHANSRWTINAIKQISSNYRKN
;
A
#
# COMPACT_ATOMS: atom_id res chain seq x y z
N LEU A 1 -15.94 -5.32 -3.49
CA LEU A 1 -15.54 -4.44 -4.62
C LEU A 1 -14.02 -4.38 -4.63
N GLN A 2 -13.39 -4.64 -5.76
CA GLN A 2 -11.98 -4.26 -5.96
C GLN A 2 -12.01 -2.85 -6.57
N HIS A 3 -11.41 -1.87 -5.90
CA HIS A 3 -11.26 -0.50 -6.42
C HIS A 3 -9.78 -0.15 -6.44
N PHE A 4 -9.33 0.45 -7.54
CA PHE A 4 -7.99 1.02 -7.64
C PHE A 4 -8.05 2.28 -8.51
N GLN A 5 -7.31 3.30 -8.10
CA GLN A 5 -7.16 4.53 -8.88
C GLN A 5 -5.85 5.23 -8.53
N ALA A 6 -5.34 6.04 -9.46
CA ALA A 6 -4.19 6.91 -9.23
C ALA A 6 -4.66 8.35 -9.00
N ILE A 7 -4.25 8.95 -7.87
CA ILE A 7 -4.56 10.35 -7.56
C ILE A 7 -3.65 11.26 -8.38
N LYS A 8 -4.23 12.02 -9.31
CA LYS A 8 -3.50 12.98 -10.14
C LYS A 8 -3.47 14.34 -9.43
N CYS A 9 -2.31 14.71 -8.89
CA CYS A 9 -2.15 15.96 -8.14
C CYS A 9 -1.96 17.22 -9.02
N GLY A 10 -1.88 17.07 -10.35
CA GLY A 10 -1.69 18.18 -11.29
C GLY A 10 -0.33 18.89 -11.18
N ASN A 11 -0.24 20.07 -11.80
CA ASN A 11 0.99 20.87 -11.94
C ASN A 11 1.06 22.07 -10.99
N GLY A 12 0.22 22.10 -9.95
CA GLY A 12 0.23 23.17 -8.95
C GLY A 12 1.47 23.14 -8.05
N GLU A 13 1.60 24.20 -7.25
CA GLU A 13 2.62 24.32 -6.21
C GLU A 13 2.64 23.10 -5.26
N PHE A 14 3.82 22.73 -4.79
CA PHE A 14 4.01 21.48 -4.07
C PHE A 14 3.14 21.33 -2.80
N PRO A 15 2.99 22.36 -1.93
CA PRO A 15 2.08 22.28 -0.78
C PRO A 15 0.62 22.02 -1.16
N GLN A 16 0.14 22.60 -2.26
CA GLN A 16 -1.22 22.39 -2.77
C GLN A 16 -1.40 20.95 -3.25
N ARG A 17 -0.37 20.36 -3.85
CA ARG A 17 -0.37 18.94 -4.22
C ARG A 17 -0.45 18.03 -2.98
N LEU A 18 0.23 18.37 -1.89
CA LEU A 18 0.10 17.62 -0.63
C LEU A 18 -1.33 17.70 -0.06
N LYS A 19 -1.97 18.87 -0.14
CA LYS A 19 -3.39 19.03 0.22
C LYS A 19 -4.29 18.11 -0.62
N ILE A 20 -4.04 18.01 -1.93
CA ILE A 20 -4.81 17.11 -2.81
C ILE A 20 -4.66 15.66 -2.35
N ILE A 21 -3.43 15.19 -2.08
CA ILE A 21 -3.19 13.83 -1.57
C ILE A 21 -4.02 13.58 -0.30
N PHE A 22 -3.94 14.49 0.68
CA PHE A 22 -4.66 14.36 1.94
C PHE A 22 -6.18 14.28 1.74
N THR A 23 -6.75 15.23 0.98
CA THR A 23 -8.20 15.31 0.76
C THR A 23 -8.73 14.12 -0.01
N GLU A 24 -8.05 13.71 -1.09
CA GLU A 24 -8.50 12.61 -1.94
C GLU A 24 -8.41 11.25 -1.21
N ILE A 25 -7.36 11.03 -0.42
CA ILE A 25 -7.26 9.82 0.41
C ILE A 25 -8.35 9.81 1.48
N THR A 26 -8.62 10.94 2.12
CA THR A 26 -9.72 11.06 3.10
C THR A 26 -11.07 10.71 2.46
N ALA A 27 -11.33 11.23 1.25
CA ALA A 27 -12.56 10.94 0.52
C ALA A 27 -12.67 9.44 0.16
N LEU A 28 -11.57 8.82 -0.28
CA LEU A 28 -11.51 7.38 -0.53
C LEU A 28 -11.79 6.56 0.73
N ILE A 29 -11.21 6.94 1.86
CA ILE A 29 -11.46 6.27 3.15
C ILE A 29 -12.94 6.37 3.53
N GLN A 30 -13.55 7.56 3.39
CA GLN A 30 -14.96 7.76 3.70
C GLN A 30 -15.89 6.96 2.77
N GLN A 31 -15.54 6.87 1.49
CA GLN A 31 -16.31 6.16 0.48
C GLN A 31 -16.24 4.64 0.66
N TYR A 32 -15.04 4.08 0.83
CA TYR A 32 -14.82 2.63 0.82
C TYR A 32 -14.75 2.02 2.23
N LYS A 33 -14.61 2.85 3.27
CA LYS A 33 -14.57 2.44 4.69
C LYS A 33 -13.65 1.25 4.95
N PRO A 34 -12.36 1.32 4.57
CA PRO A 34 -11.43 0.24 4.87
C PRO A 34 -11.19 0.13 6.37
N ASP A 35 -10.91 -1.07 6.86
CA ASP A 35 -10.58 -1.31 8.28
C ASP A 35 -9.12 -0.94 8.61
N GLU A 36 -8.23 -1.03 7.63
CA GLU A 36 -6.78 -0.88 7.80
C GLU A 36 -6.18 -0.22 6.54
N VAL A 37 -5.09 0.53 6.69
CA VAL A 37 -4.33 1.13 5.59
C VAL A 37 -2.94 0.52 5.53
N ALA A 38 -2.51 0.10 4.34
CA ALA A 38 -1.18 -0.43 4.10
C ALA A 38 -0.38 0.52 3.19
N ILE A 39 0.89 0.77 3.53
CA ILE A 39 1.74 1.70 2.79
C ILE A 39 3.14 1.12 2.59
N GLU A 40 3.76 1.39 1.44
CA GLU A 40 5.17 1.04 1.22
C GLU A 40 6.09 1.96 2.05
N THR A 41 7.15 1.38 2.62
CA THR A 41 8.22 2.16 3.26
C THR A 41 9.13 2.78 2.19
N VAL A 42 9.55 4.03 2.40
CA VAL A 42 10.53 4.67 1.51
C VAL A 42 11.93 4.13 1.82
N PHE A 43 12.63 3.60 0.83
CA PHE A 43 14.06 3.27 0.95
C PHE A 43 14.94 4.47 0.58
N LEU A 44 16.20 4.47 1.04
CA LEU A 44 17.18 5.51 0.79
C LEU A 44 17.30 5.81 -0.71
N ALA A 45 16.70 6.91 -1.16
CA ALA A 45 16.76 7.29 -2.56
C ALA A 45 18.17 7.80 -2.90
N LYS A 46 18.63 7.54 -4.13
CA LYS A 46 19.90 8.09 -4.63
C LYS A 46 19.95 9.63 -4.61
N ASN A 47 18.78 10.28 -4.63
CA ASN A 47 18.64 11.74 -4.63
C ASN A 47 17.85 12.20 -3.39
N ALA A 48 18.51 12.99 -2.54
CA ALA A 48 17.95 13.51 -1.30
C ALA A 48 16.70 14.39 -1.53
N ASN A 49 16.71 15.24 -2.55
CA ASN A 49 15.57 16.14 -2.84
C ASN A 49 14.32 15.35 -3.24
N SER A 50 14.48 14.29 -4.04
CA SER A 50 13.37 13.42 -4.41
C SER A 50 12.87 12.59 -3.23
N ALA A 51 13.77 12.11 -2.37
CA ALA A 51 13.40 11.43 -1.13
C ALA A 51 12.58 12.32 -0.20
N ILE A 52 12.96 13.58 -0.02
CA ILE A 52 12.24 14.54 0.83
C ILE A 52 10.82 14.77 0.29
N LYS A 53 10.68 15.04 -1.01
CA LYS A 53 9.35 15.23 -1.63
C LYS A 53 8.47 13.99 -1.52
N LEU A 54 9.04 12.80 -1.74
CA LEU A 54 8.32 11.54 -1.56
C LEU A 54 7.91 11.32 -0.10
N GLY A 55 8.80 11.61 0.85
CA GLY A 55 8.52 11.55 2.28
C GLY A 55 7.39 12.49 2.70
N GLN A 56 7.34 13.71 2.15
CA GLN A 56 6.27 14.67 2.39
C GLN A 56 4.93 14.20 1.82
N ALA A 57 4.90 13.69 0.58
CA ALA A 57 3.71 13.11 -0.04
C ALA A 57 3.17 11.91 0.75
N ARG A 58 4.08 11.03 1.17
CA ARG A 58 3.77 9.89 2.05
C ARG A 58 3.23 10.35 3.40
N GLY A 59 3.84 11.37 3.99
CA GLY A 59 3.38 11.97 5.24
C GLY A 59 1.93 12.46 5.12
N ALA A 60 1.60 13.15 4.03
CA ALA A 60 0.22 13.58 3.76
C ALA A 60 -0.77 12.40 3.68
N ALA A 61 -0.38 11.30 3.02
CA ALA A 61 -1.20 10.09 2.93
C ALA A 61 -1.41 9.41 4.29
N ILE A 62 -0.36 9.28 5.09
CA ILE A 62 -0.44 8.70 6.45
C ILE A 62 -1.30 9.58 7.35
N CYS A 63 -1.09 10.90 7.31
CA CYS A 63 -1.90 11.85 8.07
C CYS A 63 -3.39 11.72 7.76
N ALA A 64 -3.76 11.54 6.48
CA ALA A 64 -5.15 11.33 6.09
C ALA A 64 -5.75 10.04 6.68
N ALA A 65 -4.97 8.96 6.70
CA ALA A 65 -5.39 7.69 7.29
C ALA A 65 -5.58 7.78 8.81
N VAL A 66 -4.59 8.31 9.53
CA VAL A 66 -4.66 8.40 11.01
C VAL A 66 -5.66 9.45 11.49
N ALA A 67 -5.93 10.49 10.70
CA ALA A 67 -6.98 11.47 11.00
C ALA A 67 -8.40 10.85 10.94
N MET A 68 -8.54 9.67 10.34
CA MET A 68 -9.77 8.88 10.27
C MET A 68 -9.72 7.68 11.23
N ASP A 69 -8.82 7.69 12.22
CA ASP A 69 -8.62 6.64 13.22
C ASP A 69 -8.29 5.24 12.65
N LEU A 70 -7.74 5.19 11.42
CA LEU A 70 -7.36 3.92 10.80
C LEU A 70 -5.95 3.48 11.20
N PRO A 71 -5.74 2.20 11.56
CA PRO A 71 -4.41 1.66 11.76
C PRO A 71 -3.64 1.62 10.43
N VAL A 72 -2.41 2.13 10.46
CA VAL A 72 -1.50 2.18 9.31
C VAL A 72 -0.39 1.15 9.49
N TYR A 73 -0.17 0.33 8.46
CA TYR A 73 0.86 -0.71 8.42
C TYR A 73 1.84 -0.46 7.29
N GLU A 74 3.12 -0.63 7.58
CA GLU A 74 4.19 -0.32 6.62
C GLU A 74 4.90 -1.58 6.14
N TYR A 75 5.19 -1.65 4.84
CA TYR A 75 5.85 -2.80 4.24
C TYR A 75 7.07 -2.41 3.42
N ALA A 76 8.17 -3.13 3.63
CA ALA A 76 9.37 -2.99 2.84
C ALA A 76 9.16 -3.45 1.38
N PRO A 77 9.79 -2.81 0.38
CA PRO A 77 9.67 -3.22 -1.03
C PRO A 77 9.98 -4.70 -1.24
N LYS A 78 10.99 -5.21 -0.52
CA LYS A 78 11.38 -6.63 -0.56
C LYS A 78 10.29 -7.55 0.00
N ALA A 79 9.58 -7.13 1.05
CA ALA A 79 8.48 -7.89 1.63
C ALA A 79 7.27 -7.94 0.70
N ILE A 80 6.94 -6.82 0.03
CA ILE A 80 5.87 -6.76 -0.97
C ILE A 80 6.16 -7.72 -2.12
N LYS A 81 7.36 -7.65 -2.71
CA LYS A 81 7.81 -8.56 -3.77
C LYS A 81 7.80 -10.02 -3.35
N GLN A 82 8.26 -10.31 -2.13
CA GLN A 82 8.24 -11.66 -1.56
C GLN A 82 6.81 -12.18 -1.42
N SER A 83 5.87 -11.34 -0.97
CA SER A 83 4.48 -11.73 -0.75
C SER A 83 3.71 -11.97 -2.04
N VAL A 84 3.99 -11.21 -3.09
CA VAL A 84 3.24 -11.28 -4.36
C VAL A 84 3.84 -12.31 -5.32
N VAL A 85 5.17 -12.35 -5.44
CA VAL A 85 5.89 -13.16 -6.45
C VAL A 85 6.60 -14.37 -5.82
N GLY A 86 6.72 -14.42 -4.49
CA GLY A 86 7.50 -15.46 -3.80
C GLY A 86 9.01 -15.19 -3.78
N LYS A 87 9.47 -14.03 -4.30
CA LYS A 87 10.89 -13.64 -4.30
C LYS A 87 11.06 -12.14 -4.06
N GLY A 88 11.74 -11.78 -2.98
CA GLY A 88 11.98 -10.36 -2.64
C GLY A 88 12.84 -9.56 -3.64
N ALA A 89 13.57 -10.24 -4.54
CA ALA A 89 14.35 -9.64 -5.62
C ALA A 89 13.59 -9.58 -6.96
N ALA A 90 12.27 -9.84 -6.98
CA ALA A 90 11.47 -9.80 -8.20
C ALA A 90 11.52 -8.42 -8.90
N THR A 91 11.34 -8.43 -10.21
CA THR A 91 11.26 -7.21 -11.02
C THR A 91 9.87 -6.58 -10.91
N LYS A 92 9.71 -5.31 -11.33
CA LYS A 92 8.41 -4.64 -11.30
C LYS A 92 7.40 -5.29 -12.24
N GLU A 93 7.86 -5.76 -13.38
CA GLU A 93 7.06 -6.43 -14.41
C GLU A 93 6.51 -7.76 -13.88
N GLN A 94 7.33 -8.50 -13.12
CA GLN A 94 6.88 -9.73 -12.46
C GLN A 94 5.80 -9.46 -11.41
N VAL A 95 5.93 -8.38 -10.63
CA VAL A 95 4.90 -7.97 -9.68
C VAL A 95 3.62 -7.63 -10.44
N GLN A 96 3.67 -6.75 -11.43
CA GLN A 96 2.48 -6.33 -12.19
C GLN A 96 1.77 -7.50 -12.88
N TYR A 97 2.53 -8.44 -13.45
CA TYR A 97 1.98 -9.68 -14.03
C TYR A 97 1.23 -10.49 -12.96
N MET A 98 1.84 -10.68 -11.80
CA MET A 98 1.21 -11.40 -10.69
C MET A 98 -0.04 -10.68 -10.17
N ILE A 99 -0.05 -9.35 -10.10
CA ILE A 99 -1.26 -8.59 -9.69
C ILE A 99 -2.43 -8.88 -10.63
N LYS A 100 -2.19 -8.84 -11.95
CA LYS A 100 -3.25 -9.16 -12.94
C LYS A 100 -3.77 -10.59 -12.76
N LEU A 101 -2.89 -11.56 -12.54
CA LEU A 101 -3.27 -12.94 -12.30
C LEU A 101 -4.05 -13.13 -10.99
N LEU A 102 -3.53 -12.61 -9.88
CA LEU A 102 -4.10 -12.80 -8.54
C LEU A 102 -5.48 -12.15 -8.40
N LEU A 103 -5.71 -11.03 -9.08
CA LEU A 103 -6.95 -10.28 -9.01
C LEU A 103 -7.88 -10.53 -10.21
N ASN A 104 -7.47 -11.38 -11.16
CA ASN A 104 -8.19 -11.65 -12.40
C ASN A 104 -8.53 -10.37 -13.19
N ILE A 105 -7.56 -9.44 -13.28
CA ILE A 105 -7.71 -8.17 -14.01
C ILE A 105 -7.25 -8.39 -15.45
N SER A 106 -8.19 -8.29 -16.39
CA SER A 106 -7.93 -8.46 -17.83
C SER A 106 -7.39 -7.19 -18.50
N GLU A 107 -7.59 -6.03 -17.91
CA GLU A 107 -7.15 -4.74 -18.45
C GLU A 107 -5.72 -4.37 -18.05
N ASN A 108 -5.17 -3.36 -18.72
CA ASN A 108 -3.88 -2.81 -18.36
C ASN A 108 -3.99 -1.97 -17.08
N VAL A 109 -3.45 -2.49 -15.99
CA VAL A 109 -3.31 -1.77 -14.72
C VAL A 109 -2.13 -0.79 -14.83
N GLN A 110 -2.38 0.50 -14.58
CA GLN A 110 -1.33 1.52 -14.45
C GLN A 110 -0.31 1.10 -13.38
N GLU A 111 0.97 1.40 -13.59
CA GLU A 111 2.05 1.00 -12.67
C GLU A 111 1.79 1.40 -11.22
N ASP A 112 1.37 2.64 -10.96
CA ASP A 112 1.07 3.13 -9.61
C ASP A 112 -0.07 2.33 -8.93
N ALA A 113 -1.08 1.94 -9.71
CA ALA A 113 -2.19 1.13 -9.22
C ALA A 113 -1.74 -0.32 -8.94
N ALA A 114 -0.87 -0.89 -9.78
CA ALA A 114 -0.31 -2.21 -9.55
C ALA A 114 0.58 -2.25 -8.29
N ASP A 115 1.41 -1.22 -8.09
CA ASP A 115 2.24 -1.08 -6.88
C ASP A 115 1.34 -0.95 -5.63
N ALA A 116 0.27 -0.14 -5.67
CA ALA A 116 -0.70 -0.03 -4.57
C ALA A 116 -1.43 -1.35 -4.27
N LEU A 117 -1.87 -2.08 -5.30
CA LEU A 117 -2.50 -3.39 -5.16
C LEU A 117 -1.53 -4.42 -4.56
N ALA A 118 -0.25 -4.37 -4.94
CA ALA A 118 0.78 -5.23 -4.37
C ALA A 118 0.97 -5.01 -2.87
N VAL A 119 0.96 -3.75 -2.41
CA VAL A 119 1.00 -3.41 -0.99
C VAL A 119 -0.23 -3.96 -0.26
N ALA A 120 -1.43 -3.81 -0.84
CA ALA A 120 -2.67 -4.31 -0.24
C ALA A 120 -2.67 -5.85 -0.10
N ILE A 121 -2.21 -6.57 -1.13
CA ILE A 121 -2.07 -8.04 -1.08
C ILE A 121 -1.02 -8.44 -0.04
N CYS A 122 0.10 -7.72 0.03
CA CYS A 122 1.12 -7.97 1.04
C CYS A 122 0.57 -7.85 2.46
N HIS A 123 -0.26 -6.83 2.69
CA HIS A 123 -0.94 -6.64 3.96
C HIS A 123 -1.92 -7.79 4.27
N ALA A 124 -2.79 -8.15 3.32
CA ALA A 124 -3.75 -9.24 3.50
C ALA A 124 -3.07 -10.58 3.83
N ASN A 125 -2.00 -10.93 3.11
CA ASN A 125 -1.22 -12.14 3.36
C ASN A 125 -0.56 -12.13 4.74
N SER A 126 -0.01 -10.98 5.14
CA SER A 126 0.63 -10.81 6.45
C SER A 126 -0.39 -10.97 7.59
N ARG A 127 -1.58 -10.36 7.45
CA ARG A 127 -2.66 -10.45 8.43
C ARG A 127 -3.18 -11.88 8.57
N TRP A 128 -3.39 -12.56 7.46
CA TRP A 128 -3.82 -13.96 7.46
C TRP A 128 -2.83 -14.85 8.22
N THR A 129 -1.54 -14.72 7.92
CA THR A 129 -0.46 -15.48 8.58
C THR A 129 -0.43 -15.22 10.09
N ILE A 130 -0.47 -13.96 10.51
CA ILE A 130 -0.46 -13.59 11.93
C ILE A 130 -1.67 -14.17 12.67
N ASN A 131 -2.85 -14.11 12.06
CA ASN A 131 -4.08 -14.63 12.66
C ASN A 131 -4.03 -16.16 12.80
N ALA A 132 -3.52 -16.88 11.80
CA ALA A 132 -3.32 -18.32 11.87
C ALA A 132 -2.37 -18.71 13.03
N ILE A 133 -1.25 -18.01 13.18
CA ILE A 133 -0.29 -18.26 14.27
C ILE A 133 -0.91 -18.01 15.65
N LYS A 134 -1.70 -16.94 15.80
CA LYS A 134 -2.41 -16.63 17.05
C LYS A 134 -3.39 -17.73 17.43
N GLN A 135 -4.13 -18.27 16.47
CA GLN A 135 -5.08 -19.37 16.71
C GLN A 135 -4.35 -20.64 17.18
N ILE A 136 -3.26 -21.01 16.51
CA ILE A 136 -2.43 -22.18 16.89
C ILE A 136 -1.89 -22.00 18.32
N SER A 137 -1.34 -20.82 18.62
CA SER A 137 -0.75 -20.52 19.93
C SER A 137 -1.81 -20.51 21.05
N SER A 138 -3.01 -20.02 20.77
CA SER A 138 -4.14 -20.03 21.71
C SER A 138 -4.61 -21.46 22.02
N ASN A 139 -4.70 -22.31 20.99
CA ASN A 139 -5.09 -23.71 21.15
C ASN A 139 -4.07 -24.51 21.96
N TYR A 140 -2.77 -24.21 21.82
CA TYR A 140 -1.73 -24.86 22.61
C TYR A 140 -1.77 -24.48 24.09
N ARG A 141 -2.14 -23.24 24.44
CA ARG A 141 -2.24 -22.78 25.85
C ARG A 141 -3.48 -23.28 26.59
N LYS A 142 -4.47 -23.80 25.87
CA LYS A 142 -5.72 -24.32 26.45
C LYS A 142 -5.69 -25.84 26.70
N ASN A 143 -4.64 -26.52 26.23
CA ASN A 143 -4.34 -27.92 26.52
C ASN A 143 -3.22 -28.00 27.56
#